data_AF-X1JQX7-F1
#
_entry.id   AF-X1JQX7-F1
#
_cell.length_a   1.000
_cell.length_b   1.000
_cell.length_c   1.000
_cell.angle_alpha   90.00
_cell.angle_beta   90.00
_cell.angle_gamma   90.00
#
_symmetry.space_group_name_H-M   'P 1'
#
loop_
_entity.id
_entity.type
_entity.pdbx_description
1 polymer ?
#
loop_
_entity_poly.entity_id
_entity_poly.type
_entity_poly.pdbx_seq_one_letter_code
_entity_poly.pdbx_strand_id
1 'polypeptide(L)'
;MRAEGPARRLAGVGKPVVGEVVDIARYGIRTSGRQFIGIEWEDPRDIYEVRISGIDRRAAESIRLEWWGSVWPNNGTGGWMRLDDPWNGKWVPTNAKPK
;
A
#
# COMPACT_ATOMS: atom_id res chain seq x y z
N MET A 1 -29.72 -18.89 -13.54
CA MET A 1 -28.91 -18.04 -14.44
C MET A 1 -28.84 -16.65 -13.84
N ARG A 2 -27.71 -16.24 -13.26
CA ARG A 2 -27.50 -14.86 -12.79
C ARG A 2 -26.55 -14.18 -13.78
N ALA A 3 -26.97 -13.05 -14.32
CA ALA A 3 -26.15 -12.22 -15.20
C ALA A 3 -25.16 -11.42 -14.35
N GLU A 4 -23.86 -11.63 -14.58
CA GLU A 4 -22.81 -10.78 -14.04
C GLU A 4 -22.71 -9.49 -14.87
N GLY A 5 -22.82 -8.34 -14.21
CA GLY A 5 -22.65 -7.03 -14.85
C GLY A 5 -21.19 -6.81 -15.29
N PRO A 6 -20.93 -6.01 -16.33
CA PRO A 6 -19.60 -5.91 -16.91
C PRO A 6 -18.62 -5.26 -15.93
N ALA A 7 -17.55 -5.98 -15.62
CA ALA A 7 -16.37 -5.43 -15.00
C ALA A 7 -15.86 -4.26 -15.86
N ARG A 8 -15.95 -3.03 -15.33
CA ARG A 8 -15.36 -1.84 -15.95
C ARG A 8 -13.84 -2.03 -16.00
N ARG A 9 -13.34 -2.42 -17.18
CA ARG A 9 -11.94 -2.35 -17.55
C ARG A 9 -11.58 -0.86 -17.69
N LEU A 10 -10.81 -0.32 -16.75
CA LEU A 10 -10.16 0.97 -16.95
C LEU A 10 -9.18 0.81 -18.11
N ALA A 11 -9.45 1.51 -19.20
CA ALA A 11 -8.61 1.54 -20.39
C ALA A 11 -7.32 2.30 -20.10
N GLY A 12 -6.20 1.74 -20.56
CA GLY A 12 -4.89 2.38 -20.54
C GLY A 12 -3.75 1.36 -20.48
N VAL A 13 -3.56 0.56 -21.53
CA VAL A 13 -2.38 -0.33 -21.64
C VAL A 13 -1.40 0.30 -22.62
N GLY A 14 -0.82 1.43 -22.21
CA GLY A 14 0.51 1.83 -22.69
C GLY A 14 1.57 1.16 -21.82
N LYS A 15 2.80 0.98 -22.34
CA LYS A 15 3.92 0.65 -21.45
C LYS A 15 4.06 1.80 -20.43
N PRO A 16 4.21 1.52 -19.12
CA PRO A 16 4.47 2.56 -18.13
C PRO A 16 5.67 3.41 -18.58
N VAL A 17 5.54 4.74 -18.50
CA VAL A 17 6.66 5.65 -18.76
C VAL A 17 7.39 5.90 -17.44
N VAL A 18 8.72 5.91 -17.48
CA VAL A 18 9.55 6.23 -16.31
C VAL A 18 9.16 7.62 -15.78
N GLY A 19 8.84 7.69 -14.49
CA GLY A 19 8.43 8.93 -13.82
C GLY A 19 6.91 9.14 -13.70
N GLU A 20 6.08 8.28 -14.29
CA GLU A 20 4.63 8.35 -14.09
C GLU A 20 4.18 7.74 -12.76
N VAL A 21 3.06 8.24 -12.24
CA VAL A 21 2.38 7.63 -11.09
C VAL A 21 1.75 6.32 -11.54
N VAL A 22 2.18 5.21 -10.93
CA VAL A 22 1.66 3.87 -11.18
C VAL A 22 0.91 3.38 -9.94
N ASP A 23 -0.26 2.78 -10.16
CA ASP A 23 -0.92 2.00 -9.12
C ASP A 23 -0.14 0.70 -8.88
N ILE A 24 0.71 0.70 -7.86
CA ILE A 24 1.51 -0.45 -7.47
C ILE A 24 0.79 -1.40 -6.50
N ALA A 25 -0.39 -1.02 -5.98
CA ALA A 25 -1.18 -1.82 -5.06
C ALA A 25 -1.63 -3.15 -5.69
N ARG A 26 -1.86 -3.15 -7.01
CA ARG A 26 -2.24 -4.34 -7.78
C ARG A 26 -1.17 -5.43 -7.86
N TYR A 27 0.09 -5.10 -7.55
CA TYR A 27 1.22 -6.04 -7.59
C TYR A 27 1.62 -6.55 -6.21
N GLY A 28 0.96 -6.08 -5.15
CA GLY A 28 1.18 -6.55 -3.79
C GLY A 28 0.19 -7.64 -3.39
N ILE A 29 0.55 -8.40 -2.37
CA ILE A 29 -0.31 -9.36 -1.70
C ILE A 29 -1.24 -8.58 -0.77
N ARG A 30 -2.55 -8.74 -0.95
CA ARG A 30 -3.54 -8.09 -0.07
C ARG A 30 -3.68 -8.86 1.22
N THR A 31 -3.67 -8.14 2.34
CA THR A 31 -3.90 -8.69 3.67
C THR A 31 -5.01 -7.91 4.37
N SER A 32 -5.67 -8.53 5.33
CA SER A 32 -6.71 -7.87 6.12
C SER A 32 -6.88 -8.54 7.47
N GLY A 33 -7.27 -7.76 8.47
CA GLY A 33 -7.67 -8.26 9.77
C GLY A 33 -8.87 -7.49 10.30
N ARG A 34 -9.22 -7.75 11.56
CA ARG A 34 -10.41 -7.16 12.19
C ARG A 34 -10.43 -5.62 12.19
N GLN A 35 -9.27 -4.98 12.18
CA GLN A 35 -9.12 -3.52 12.29
C GLN A 35 -8.19 -2.92 11.23
N PHE A 36 -7.79 -3.70 10.22
CA PHE A 36 -6.87 -3.22 9.20
C PHE A 36 -7.12 -3.86 7.83
N ILE A 37 -6.74 -3.11 6.81
CA ILE A 37 -6.46 -3.62 5.47
C ILE A 37 -5.01 -3.27 5.15
N GLY A 38 -4.33 -4.15 4.42
CA GLY A 38 -2.90 -4.02 4.14
C GLY A 38 -2.54 -4.52 2.75
N ILE A 39 -1.37 -4.09 2.30
CA ILE A 39 -0.73 -4.58 1.10
C ILE A 39 0.73 -4.84 1.45
N GLU A 40 1.22 -6.00 1.04
CA GLU A 40 2.58 -6.44 1.24
C GLU A 40 3.26 -6.66 -0.11
N TRP A 41 4.54 -6.34 -0.21
CA TRP A 41 5.37 -6.59 -1.39
C TRP A 41 6.63 -7.34 -0.96
N GLU A 42 7.16 -8.18 -1.85
CA GLU A 42 8.37 -8.98 -1.58
C GLU A 42 9.65 -8.14 -1.55
N ASP A 43 9.72 -7.05 -2.31
CA ASP A 43 10.82 -6.08 -2.24
C ASP A 43 10.33 -4.67 -1.90
N PRO A 44 11.22 -3.77 -1.44
CA PRO A 44 10.82 -2.42 -1.05
C PRO A 44 10.25 -1.65 -2.24
N ARG A 45 9.29 -0.78 -1.94
CA ARG A 45 8.62 0.08 -2.92
C ARG A 45 8.56 1.48 -2.36
N ASP A 46 8.88 2.46 -3.19
CA ASP A 46 8.60 3.85 -2.89
C ASP A 46 7.10 4.12 -3.08
N ILE A 47 6.42 4.48 -1.99
CA ILE A 47 4.99 4.80 -1.99
C ILE A 47 4.85 6.31 -1.86
N TYR A 48 4.33 6.96 -2.90
CA TYR A 48 4.10 8.41 -2.89
C TYR A 48 2.69 8.79 -2.40
N GLU A 49 1.69 7.96 -2.70
CA GLU A 49 0.29 8.24 -2.41
C GLU A 49 -0.48 6.96 -2.11
N VAL A 50 -1.43 7.04 -1.17
CA VAL A 50 -2.42 5.98 -0.89
C VAL A 50 -3.81 6.55 -1.12
N ARG A 51 -4.60 5.90 -1.97
CA ARG A 51 -5.99 6.27 -2.24
C ARG A 51 -6.94 5.22 -1.69
N ILE A 52 -7.86 5.63 -0.83
CA ILE A 52 -8.90 4.77 -0.27
C ILE A 52 -10.25 5.27 -0.78
N SER A 53 -11.04 4.37 -1.37
CA SER A 53 -12.38 4.67 -1.89
C SER A 53 -13.44 3.83 -1.20
N GLY A 54 -14.69 4.32 -1.14
CA GLY A 54 -15.81 3.57 -0.58
C GLY A 54 -15.92 3.61 0.95
N ILE A 55 -15.30 4.59 1.58
CA ILE A 55 -15.42 4.86 3.02
C ILE A 55 -16.26 6.11 3.26
N ASP A 56 -16.95 6.17 4.39
CA ASP A 56 -17.62 7.39 4.84
C ASP A 56 -16.63 8.37 5.52
N ARG A 57 -17.09 9.61 5.74
CA ARG A 57 -16.26 10.67 6.34
C ARG A 57 -15.79 10.33 7.75
N ARG A 58 -16.63 9.69 8.57
CA ARG A 58 -16.30 9.35 9.96
C ARG A 58 -15.22 8.27 10.00
N ALA A 59 -15.32 7.28 9.12
CA ALA A 59 -14.29 6.27 8.94
C ALA A 59 -12.98 6.93 8.47
N ALA A 60 -13.04 7.82 7.47
CA ALA A 60 -11.86 8.54 6.96
C ALA A 60 -11.10 9.29 8.05
N GLU A 61 -11.79 9.97 8.96
CA GLU A 61 -11.19 10.70 10.09
C GLU A 61 -10.52 9.79 11.14
N SER A 62 -10.88 8.50 11.16
CA SER A 62 -10.35 7.51 12.09
C SER A 62 -9.22 6.65 11.53
N ILE A 63 -8.95 6.72 10.22
CA ILE A 63 -7.93 5.91 9.57
C ILE A 63 -6.54 6.46 9.88
N ARG A 64 -5.65 5.55 10.26
CA ARG A 64 -4.22 5.79 10.39
C ARG A 64 -3.48 5.01 9.31
N LEU A 65 -2.64 5.69 8.55
CA LEU A 65 -1.74 5.05 7.60
C LEU A 65 -0.43 4.69 8.30
N GLU A 66 -0.10 3.41 8.29
CA GLU A 66 1.11 2.84 8.90
C GLU A 66 1.85 1.98 7.89
N TRP A 67 3.14 1.77 8.11
CA TRP A 67 3.97 0.83 7.36
C TRP A 67 4.76 -0.05 8.33
N TRP A 68 5.11 -1.27 7.91
CA TRP A 68 5.92 -2.16 8.72
C TRP A 68 7.40 -1.76 8.64
N GLY A 69 7.96 -1.27 9.74
CA GLY A 69 9.36 -0.86 9.82
C GLY A 69 10.16 -1.68 10.82
N SER A 70 11.36 -2.07 10.43
CA SER A 70 12.34 -2.71 11.31
C SER A 70 13.69 -1.96 11.23
N VAL A 71 14.69 -2.48 10.51
CA VAL A 71 16.02 -1.91 10.33
C VAL A 71 16.03 -0.83 9.25
N TRP A 72 15.31 -1.05 8.15
CA TRP A 72 15.07 -0.02 7.15
C TRP A 72 14.08 1.04 7.69
N PRO A 73 14.23 2.36 7.37
CA PRO A 73 15.23 2.99 6.50
C PRO A 73 16.51 3.44 7.23
N ASN A 74 16.61 3.23 8.55
CA ASN A 74 17.59 3.92 9.39
C ASN A 74 19.04 3.45 9.24
N ASN A 75 19.30 2.37 8.49
CA ASN A 75 20.65 1.84 8.27
C ASN A 75 21.45 2.58 7.17
N GLY A 76 20.89 3.67 6.60
CA GLY A 76 21.62 4.60 5.72
C GLY A 76 22.05 4.06 4.34
N THR A 77 21.85 2.77 4.06
CA THR A 77 22.29 2.09 2.84
C THR A 77 21.14 1.71 1.89
N GLY A 78 19.89 1.92 2.33
CA GLY A 78 18.69 1.51 1.58
C GLY A 78 18.51 -0.02 1.53
N GLY A 79 17.35 -0.47 1.06
CA GLY A 79 17.02 -1.89 0.90
C GLY A 79 16.64 -2.63 2.20
N TRP A 80 15.97 -3.78 2.04
CA TRP A 80 15.66 -4.67 3.16
C TRP A 80 16.95 -5.32 3.66
N MET A 81 17.10 -5.37 4.97
CA MET A 81 18.14 -6.07 5.68
C MET A 81 17.63 -7.45 6.08
N ARG A 82 18.55 -8.40 6.29
CA ARG A 82 18.21 -9.78 6.70
C ARG A 82 17.34 -9.87 7.97
N LEU A 83 17.33 -8.82 8.80
CA LEU A 83 16.54 -8.74 10.04
C LEU A 83 15.22 -7.97 9.85
N ASP A 84 14.95 -7.41 8.67
CA ASP A 84 13.64 -6.87 8.31
C ASP A 84 12.68 -8.04 8.09
N ASP A 85 12.21 -8.62 9.20
CA ASP A 85 11.22 -9.69 9.19
C ASP A 85 9.94 -9.25 9.94
N PRO A 86 8.79 -9.89 9.66
CA PRO A 86 7.53 -9.67 10.37
C PRO A 86 7.54 -9.82 11.91
N TRP A 87 8.62 -10.32 12.52
CA TRP A 87 8.71 -10.60 13.94
C TRP A 87 9.61 -9.59 14.68
N ASN A 88 10.51 -8.92 13.96
CA ASN A 88 11.50 -7.98 14.49
C ASN A 88 11.25 -6.52 14.07
N GLY A 89 10.01 -6.21 13.70
CA GLY A 89 9.58 -4.86 13.31
C GLY A 89 8.44 -4.32 14.18
N LYS A 90 7.93 -3.16 13.75
CA LYS A 90 6.75 -2.51 14.34
C LYS A 90 6.00 -1.75 13.27
N TRP A 91 4.70 -1.55 13.50
CA TRP A 91 3.92 -0.61 12.72
C TRP A 91 4.38 0.82 13.05
N VAL A 92 4.82 1.54 12.03
CA VAL A 92 5.29 2.92 12.12
C VAL A 92 4.23 3.81 11.46
N PRO A 93 3.66 4.79 12.18
CA PRO A 93 2.75 5.75 11.57
C PRO A 93 3.49 6.59 10.53
N THR A 94 2.83 6.81 9.39
CA THR A 94 3.33 7.73 8.36
C THR A 94 3.07 9.19 8.77
N ASN A 95 3.84 10.11 8.21
CA ASN A 95 3.58 11.55 8.30
C ASN A 95 2.69 12.05 7.15
N ALA A 96 2.05 11.14 6.39
CA ALA A 96 1.20 11.49 5.26
C ALA A 96 0.01 12.33 5.74
N LYS A 97 -0.34 13.34 4.94
CA LYS A 97 -1.47 14.23 5.20
C LYS A 97 -2.64 13.79 4.32
N PRO A 98 -3.87 13.65 4.86
CA PRO A 98 -5.05 13.53 4.03
C PRO A 98 -5.11 14.71 3.05
N LYS A 99 -5.38 14.42 1.77
CA LYS A 99 -5.60 15.43 0.74
C LYS A 99 -7.08 15.62 0.46
#